data_AF-A0A9X7HE82-F1
#
_entry.id   AF-A0A9X7HE82-F1
#
_cell.length_a   1.000
_cell.length_b   1.000
_cell.length_c   1.000
_cell.angle_alpha   90.00
_cell.angle_beta   90.00
_cell.angle_gamma   90.00
#
_symmetry.space_group_name_H-M   'P 1'
#
loop_
_entity.id
_entity.type
_entity.pdbx_description
1 polymer ?
#
loop_
_entity_poly.entity_id
_entity_poly.type
_entity_poly.pdbx_seq_one_letter_code
_entity_poly.pdbx_strand_id
1 'polypeptide(L)'
;MKKAIGGLILTGLLTLGVATSGAQAAVNFDSTTGTGFVGKGDVQLAFNWNNASLQKNAGATTFTYDVKDTYVVTEYWETLTGGKQPKIVTHEIEVPKHASVSANVDYDARRANQINGFIIKGFGNVVTEGTVPVVGDPLTGNREVYDTEAGEWVHATVTAVEKTKSEGGLFVNFNGTRIAMPNTPVNPIVIQ
;
A
#
# COMPACT_ATOMS: atom_id res chain seq x y z
N MET A 1 -38.25 64.05 -38.86
CA MET A 1 -38.70 62.70 -38.42
C MET A 1 -37.95 61.71 -39.31
N LYS A 2 -37.10 60.76 -38.90
CA LYS A 2 -36.82 60.06 -37.64
C LYS A 2 -35.30 59.83 -37.52
N LYS A 3 -34.79 59.75 -36.29
CA LYS A 3 -33.41 59.39 -35.90
C LYS A 3 -33.29 57.87 -35.70
N ALA A 4 -32.08 57.31 -35.88
CA ALA A 4 -31.44 56.21 -35.12
C ALA A 4 -30.14 55.82 -35.88
N ILE A 5 -28.90 56.06 -35.40
CA ILE A 5 -28.17 55.50 -34.24
C ILE A 5 -27.95 53.99 -34.36
N GLY A 6 -26.67 53.56 -34.33
CA GLY A 6 -26.30 52.27 -33.75
C GLY A 6 -25.19 51.51 -34.47
N GLY A 7 -23.95 51.97 -34.37
CA GLY A 7 -22.80 51.08 -34.49
C GLY A 7 -22.61 50.30 -33.18
N LEU A 8 -22.38 48.99 -33.27
CA LEU A 8 -21.92 48.18 -32.14
C LEU A 8 -20.84 47.21 -32.63
N ILE A 9 -19.61 47.50 -32.22
CA ILE A 9 -18.44 46.63 -32.35
C ILE A 9 -18.58 45.53 -31.30
N LEU A 10 -18.67 44.27 -31.73
CA LEU A 10 -18.67 43.11 -30.82
C LEU A 10 -17.29 42.45 -30.85
N THR A 11 -16.35 43.02 -30.08
CA THR A 11 -15.15 42.33 -29.63
C THR A 11 -15.52 41.39 -28.49
N GLY A 12 -15.70 40.11 -28.80
CA GLY A 12 -15.85 39.03 -27.82
C GLY A 12 -14.63 38.10 -27.90
N LEU A 13 -13.66 38.35 -27.03
CA LEU A 13 -12.46 37.53 -26.83
C LEU A 13 -12.89 36.10 -26.45
N LEU A 14 -12.63 35.10 -27.30
CA LEU A 14 -12.76 33.69 -26.89
C LEU A 14 -11.70 33.42 -25.82
N THR A 15 -12.14 33.24 -24.58
CA THR A 15 -11.32 32.67 -23.51
C THR A 15 -10.95 31.25 -23.89
N LEU A 16 -9.69 31.01 -24.27
CA LEU A 16 -9.14 29.66 -24.28
C LEU A 16 -9.27 29.11 -22.87
N GLY A 17 -10.11 28.09 -22.71
CA GLY A 17 -10.14 27.29 -21.50
C GLY A 17 -8.74 26.77 -21.24
N VAL A 18 -8.12 27.25 -20.16
CA VAL A 18 -6.90 26.65 -19.65
C VAL A 18 -7.29 25.24 -19.22
N ALA A 19 -7.02 24.26 -20.07
CA ALA A 19 -6.94 22.88 -19.65
C ALA A 19 -5.81 22.82 -18.63
N THR A 20 -6.17 22.86 -17.35
CA THR A 20 -5.24 22.54 -16.27
C THR A 20 -4.87 21.08 -16.49
N SER A 21 -3.70 20.84 -17.08
CA SER A 21 -3.11 19.52 -17.17
C SER A 21 -3.04 18.98 -15.75
N GLY A 22 -3.89 17.99 -15.45
CA GLY A 22 -3.90 17.30 -14.17
C GLY A 22 -2.50 16.82 -13.87
N ALA A 23 -1.94 17.26 -12.74
CA ALA A 23 -0.76 16.63 -12.18
C ALA A 23 -1.17 15.21 -11.82
N GLN A 24 -0.73 14.26 -12.66
CA GLN A 24 -0.77 12.83 -12.43
C GLN A 24 -0.17 12.54 -11.04
N ALA A 25 -0.74 11.53 -10.36
CA ALA A 25 -0.38 11.06 -9.02
C ALA A 25 1.08 11.34 -8.62
N ALA A 26 1.31 12.31 -7.73
CA ALA A 26 2.66 12.68 -7.29
C ALA A 26 3.18 11.78 -6.15
N VAL A 27 2.44 10.73 -5.80
CA VAL A 27 2.95 9.63 -4.97
C VAL A 27 3.54 8.57 -5.90
N ASN A 28 4.87 8.49 -5.91
CA ASN A 28 5.62 7.43 -6.55
C ASN A 28 6.36 6.68 -5.45
N PHE A 29 5.91 5.50 -5.05
CA PHE A 29 6.50 4.72 -3.97
C PHE A 29 6.77 3.29 -4.45
N ASP A 30 8.04 2.88 -4.36
CA ASP A 30 8.45 1.50 -4.61
C ASP A 30 8.36 0.71 -3.30
N SER A 31 7.36 -0.16 -3.21
CA SER A 31 7.13 -1.01 -2.03
C SER A 31 8.19 -2.10 -1.84
N THR A 32 9.04 -2.35 -2.83
CA THR A 32 10.15 -3.31 -2.73
C THR A 32 11.33 -2.72 -1.97
N THR A 33 11.68 -1.47 -2.31
CA THR A 33 12.84 -0.77 -1.72
C THR A 33 12.45 0.18 -0.59
N GLY A 34 11.17 0.52 -0.48
CA GLY A 34 10.68 1.53 0.46
C GLY A 34 11.13 2.93 0.09
N THR A 35 11.46 3.19 -1.18
CA THR A 35 11.96 4.46 -1.69
C THR A 35 10.92 5.13 -2.60
N GLY A 36 11.10 6.43 -2.86
CA GLY A 36 10.18 7.14 -3.74
C GLY A 36 10.03 8.63 -3.42
N PHE A 37 8.87 9.16 -3.77
CA PHE A 37 8.51 10.55 -3.57
C PHE A 37 7.01 10.68 -3.29
N VAL A 38 6.68 11.58 -2.36
CA VAL A 38 5.31 12.00 -2.09
C VAL A 38 5.20 13.50 -2.37
N GLY A 39 4.35 13.87 -3.30
CA GLY A 39 4.11 15.27 -3.64
C GLY A 39 3.44 16.05 -2.52
N LYS A 40 3.75 17.35 -2.43
CA LYS A 40 3.10 18.24 -1.45
C LYS A 40 1.59 18.27 -1.57
N GLY A 41 1.06 18.20 -2.80
CA GLY A 41 -0.37 18.25 -3.06
C GLY A 41 -1.10 17.10 -2.38
N ASP A 42 -0.53 15.90 -2.41
CA ASP A 42 -1.12 14.71 -1.80
C ASP A 42 -1.18 14.86 -0.27
N VAL A 43 -0.12 15.36 0.36
CA VAL A 43 -0.09 15.61 1.83
C VAL A 43 -1.04 16.75 2.22
N GLN A 44 -1.12 17.79 1.39
CA GLN A 44 -2.07 18.89 1.60
C GLN A 44 -3.50 18.42 1.53
N LEU A 45 -3.84 17.58 0.54
CA LEU A 45 -5.17 17.01 0.41
C LEU A 45 -5.48 16.06 1.59
N ALA A 46 -4.54 15.21 1.98
CA ALA A 46 -4.70 14.28 3.09
C ALA A 46 -5.11 15.00 4.38
N PHE A 47 -4.39 16.05 4.78
CA PHE A 47 -4.66 16.77 6.04
C PHE A 47 -5.49 18.05 5.88
N ASN A 48 -6.03 18.32 4.68
CA ASN A 48 -6.69 19.58 4.34
C ASN A 48 -5.85 20.82 4.69
N TRP A 49 -4.55 20.78 4.36
CA TRP A 49 -3.61 21.86 4.62
C TRP A 49 -3.48 22.81 3.44
N ASN A 50 -3.40 24.11 3.76
CA ASN A 50 -2.90 25.11 2.82
C ASN A 50 -1.35 25.08 2.76
N ASN A 51 -0.75 25.93 1.92
CA ASN A 51 0.71 25.99 1.80
C ASN A 51 1.39 26.37 3.13
N ALA A 52 0.89 27.36 3.86
CA ALA A 52 1.50 27.79 5.12
C ALA A 52 1.51 26.68 6.18
N SER A 53 0.40 25.92 6.30
CA SER A 53 0.30 24.78 7.21
C SER A 53 1.29 23.68 6.84
N LEU A 54 1.42 23.35 5.55
CA LEU A 54 2.42 22.38 5.10
C LEU A 54 3.84 22.83 5.43
N GLN A 55 4.20 24.09 5.11
CA GLN A 55 5.54 24.62 5.41
C GLN A 55 5.88 24.53 6.90
N LYS A 56 4.89 24.79 7.78
CA LYS A 56 5.05 24.71 9.23
C LYS A 56 5.19 23.27 9.74
N ASN A 57 4.40 22.35 9.19
CA ASN A 57 4.20 21.02 9.77
C ASN A 57 5.09 19.93 9.17
N ALA A 58 5.64 20.14 7.97
CA ALA A 58 6.36 19.11 7.23
C ALA A 58 7.51 18.46 8.00
N GLY A 59 8.21 19.20 8.86
CA GLY A 59 9.29 18.64 9.69
C GLY A 59 8.82 17.62 10.73
N ALA A 60 7.51 17.62 11.07
CA ALA A 60 6.89 16.67 11.99
C ALA A 60 6.02 15.61 11.26
N THR A 61 5.94 15.68 9.92
CA THR A 61 5.25 14.68 9.11
C THR A 61 6.13 13.45 8.96
N THR A 62 5.58 12.26 9.22
CA THR A 62 6.29 10.98 9.08
C THR A 62 5.51 10.04 8.17
N PHE A 63 6.18 9.01 7.67
CA PHE A 63 5.59 8.02 6.77
C PHE A 63 5.73 6.61 7.35
N THR A 64 4.72 5.78 7.10
CA THR A 64 4.70 4.36 7.47
C THR A 64 4.17 3.56 6.30
N TYR A 65 4.64 2.33 6.14
CA TYR A 65 4.16 1.40 5.14
C TYR A 65 3.62 0.17 5.84
N ASP A 66 2.35 -0.15 5.59
CA ASP A 66 1.74 -1.40 6.06
C ASP A 66 1.41 -2.26 4.87
N VAL A 67 1.68 -3.55 4.98
CA VAL A 67 1.21 -4.55 4.03
C VAL A 67 0.77 -5.80 4.77
N LYS A 68 -0.31 -6.40 4.30
CA LYS A 68 -0.83 -7.68 4.76
C LYS A 68 -0.76 -8.65 3.59
N ASP A 69 0.12 -9.63 3.75
CA ASP A 69 0.28 -10.71 2.77
C ASP A 69 -0.61 -11.88 3.18
N THR A 70 -1.45 -12.36 2.26
CA THR A 70 -2.24 -13.58 2.45
C THR A 70 -1.60 -14.71 1.67
N TYR A 71 -1.41 -15.84 2.34
CA TYR A 71 -0.87 -17.05 1.77
C TYR A 71 -1.91 -18.16 1.85
N VAL A 72 -2.08 -18.92 0.77
CA VAL A 72 -2.72 -20.24 0.83
C VAL A 72 -1.63 -21.25 1.13
N VAL A 73 -1.81 -22.00 2.20
CA VAL A 73 -0.93 -23.08 2.64
C VAL A 73 -1.64 -24.40 2.36
N THR A 74 -0.99 -25.24 1.58
CA THR A 74 -1.47 -26.59 1.26
C THR A 74 -0.71 -27.59 2.11
N GLU A 75 -1.46 -28.48 2.73
CA GLU A 75 -0.99 -29.46 3.67
C GLU A 75 -1.36 -30.85 3.17
N TYR A 76 -0.47 -31.80 3.42
CA TYR A 76 -0.64 -33.19 3.01
C TYR A 76 -0.40 -34.12 4.19
N TRP A 77 -1.26 -35.13 4.30
CA TRP A 77 -1.00 -36.31 5.11
C TRP A 77 -1.63 -37.56 4.50
N GLU A 78 -1.03 -38.69 4.81
CA GLU A 78 -1.57 -40.01 4.51
C GLU A 78 -2.08 -40.65 5.80
N THR A 79 -3.31 -41.16 5.77
CA THR A 79 -3.74 -42.16 6.75
C THR A 79 -3.02 -43.48 6.45
N LEU A 80 -2.58 -44.20 7.49
CA LEU A 80 -1.72 -45.40 7.42
C LEU A 80 -1.95 -46.36 6.24
N THR A 81 -0.86 -47.05 5.89
CA THR A 81 -0.69 -47.95 4.74
C THR A 81 -1.87 -48.92 4.56
N GLY A 82 -2.74 -48.61 3.59
CA GLY A 82 -3.91 -49.44 3.23
C GLY A 82 -5.27 -48.74 3.41
N GLY A 83 -5.31 -47.54 4.00
CA GLY A 83 -6.51 -46.68 4.09
C GLY A 83 -6.76 -45.84 2.83
N LYS A 84 -8.02 -45.54 2.53
CA LYS A 84 -8.44 -44.87 1.29
C LYS A 84 -8.17 -43.36 1.34
N GLN A 85 -7.13 -42.98 0.60
CA GLN A 85 -6.85 -41.67 0.00
C GLN A 85 -6.04 -40.67 0.86
N PRO A 86 -5.01 -40.05 0.26
CA PRO A 86 -4.31 -38.93 0.89
C PRO A 86 -5.27 -37.76 1.11
N LYS A 87 -5.07 -37.04 2.21
CA LYS A 87 -5.84 -35.83 2.51
C LYS A 87 -5.00 -34.61 2.19
N ILE A 88 -5.61 -33.70 1.45
CA ILE A 88 -5.08 -32.39 1.12
C ILE A 88 -6.01 -31.37 1.75
N VAL A 89 -5.46 -30.54 2.63
CA VAL A 89 -6.20 -29.41 3.20
C VAL A 89 -5.48 -28.14 2.82
N THR A 90 -6.27 -27.12 2.46
CA THR A 90 -5.78 -25.77 2.23
C THR A 90 -6.36 -24.85 3.27
N HIS A 91 -5.53 -23.96 3.80
CA HIS A 91 -5.99 -22.90 4.70
C HIS A 91 -5.26 -21.59 4.37
N GLU A 92 -5.89 -20.47 4.71
CA GLU A 92 -5.32 -19.14 4.51
C GLU A 92 -4.61 -18.67 5.77
N ILE A 93 -3.41 -18.12 5.59
CA ILE A 93 -2.65 -17.44 6.64
C ILE A 93 -2.42 -16.00 6.21
N GLU A 94 -2.70 -15.06 7.11
CA GLU A 94 -2.36 -13.65 6.94
C GLU A 94 -1.09 -13.32 7.73
N VAL A 95 -0.15 -12.64 7.09
CA VAL A 95 1.13 -12.21 7.68
C VAL A 95 1.23 -10.68 7.54
N PRO A 96 0.88 -9.93 8.60
CA PRO A 96 1.03 -8.48 8.64
C PRO A 96 2.50 -8.07 8.65
N LYS A 97 2.82 -6.98 7.96
CA LYS A 97 4.13 -6.32 7.96
C LYS A 97 3.92 -4.82 8.12
N HIS A 98 4.63 -4.27 9.09
CA HIS A 98 4.59 -2.85 9.45
C HIS A 98 6.00 -2.28 9.37
N ALA A 99 6.20 -1.28 8.53
CA ALA A 99 7.49 -0.63 8.37
C ALA A 99 7.37 0.87 8.62
N SER A 100 8.26 1.40 9.45
CA SER A 100 8.55 2.83 9.43
C SER A 100 9.25 3.18 8.12
N VAL A 101 8.96 4.36 7.56
CA VAL A 101 9.55 4.81 6.30
C VAL A 101 10.32 6.10 6.54
N SER A 102 11.61 6.07 6.21
CA SER A 102 12.47 7.25 6.34
C SER A 102 12.15 8.23 5.22
N ALA A 103 11.96 9.49 5.54
CA ALA A 103 11.66 10.53 4.57
C ALA A 103 12.39 11.83 4.88
N ASN A 104 12.82 12.53 3.83
CA ASN A 104 13.35 13.89 3.91
C ASN A 104 12.38 14.86 3.25
N VAL A 105 12.23 16.04 3.83
CA VAL A 105 11.50 17.14 3.19
C VAL A 105 12.29 17.60 1.96
N ASP A 106 11.60 17.69 0.83
CA ASP A 106 12.15 18.20 -0.42
C ASP A 106 11.74 19.66 -0.65
N TYR A 107 12.70 20.48 -1.04
CA TYR A 107 12.54 21.92 -1.19
C TYR A 107 12.77 22.35 -2.65
N ASP A 108 11.94 23.26 -3.14
CA ASP A 108 12.14 23.91 -4.43
C ASP A 108 13.34 24.86 -4.37
N ALA A 109 14.44 24.47 -5.01
CA ALA A 109 15.63 25.32 -5.12
C ALA A 109 15.38 26.62 -5.89
N ARG A 110 14.36 26.69 -6.76
CA ARG A 110 14.05 27.87 -7.59
C ARG A 110 13.10 28.85 -6.90
N ARG A 111 12.37 28.41 -5.88
CA ARG A 111 11.39 29.21 -5.15
C ARG A 111 11.65 29.17 -3.65
N ALA A 112 12.75 29.80 -3.24
CA ALA A 112 13.06 30.23 -1.87
C ALA A 112 12.45 29.36 -0.75
N ASN A 113 12.94 28.12 -0.61
CA ASN A 113 12.58 27.20 0.48
C ASN A 113 11.10 26.77 0.53
N GLN A 114 10.35 26.86 -0.56
CA GLN A 114 9.04 26.22 -0.61
C GLN A 114 9.19 24.71 -0.71
N ILE A 115 8.61 23.99 0.25
CA ILE A 115 8.47 22.54 0.16
C ILE A 115 7.73 22.13 -1.11
N ASN A 116 8.27 21.13 -1.81
CA ASN A 116 7.70 20.50 -3.00
C ASN A 116 7.16 19.09 -2.73
N GLY A 117 7.64 18.44 -1.69
CA GLY A 117 7.16 17.14 -1.27
C GLY A 117 8.10 16.48 -0.27
N PHE A 118 8.12 15.15 -0.28
CA PHE A 118 8.91 14.33 0.63
C PHE A 118 9.62 13.25 -0.19
N ILE A 119 10.94 13.23 -0.11
CA ILE A 119 11.77 12.16 -0.68
C ILE A 119 11.77 11.00 0.31
N ILE A 120 11.24 9.87 -0.13
CA ILE A 120 11.18 8.63 0.63
C ILE A 120 12.49 7.86 0.40
N LYS A 121 13.22 7.59 1.49
CA LYS A 121 14.63 7.15 1.49
C LYS A 121 14.83 5.65 1.67
N GLY A 122 13.78 4.92 2.04
CA GLY A 122 13.88 3.50 2.37
C GLY A 122 13.06 3.16 3.62
N PHE A 123 12.93 1.86 3.86
CA PHE A 123 12.39 1.35 5.12
C PHE A 123 13.36 1.61 6.28
N GLY A 124 12.80 2.00 7.42
CA GLY A 124 13.50 2.04 8.70
C GLY A 124 13.30 0.71 9.43
N ASN A 125 12.84 0.77 10.68
CA ASN A 125 12.43 -0.40 11.42
C ASN A 125 11.26 -1.11 10.72
N VAL A 126 11.38 -2.42 10.53
CA VAL A 126 10.37 -3.31 9.94
C VAL A 126 10.00 -4.35 10.98
N VAL A 127 8.71 -4.44 11.28
CA VAL A 127 8.11 -5.44 12.16
C VAL A 127 7.23 -6.32 11.31
N THR A 128 7.53 -7.61 11.28
CA THR A 128 6.67 -8.63 10.66
C THR A 128 5.99 -9.38 11.78
N GLU A 129 4.68 -9.48 11.71
CA GLU A 129 3.89 -10.27 12.64
C GLU A 129 3.58 -11.64 12.02
N GLY A 130 3.77 -12.70 12.80
CA GLY A 130 3.58 -14.06 12.33
C GLY A 130 4.78 -14.61 11.53
N THR A 131 4.63 -15.86 11.10
CA THR A 131 5.62 -16.59 10.33
C THR A 131 4.94 -17.21 9.13
N VAL A 132 5.51 -17.00 7.94
CA VAL A 132 5.09 -17.74 6.74
C VAL A 132 5.63 -19.16 6.89
N PRO A 133 4.80 -20.22 6.85
CA PRO A 133 5.29 -21.59 6.88
C PRO A 133 6.21 -21.88 5.69
N VAL A 134 7.15 -22.80 5.86
CA VAL A 134 8.03 -23.25 4.78
C VAL A 134 7.59 -24.64 4.32
N VAL A 135 7.71 -24.92 3.02
CA VAL A 135 7.46 -26.26 2.48
C VAL A 135 8.37 -27.26 3.19
N GLY A 136 7.77 -28.32 3.73
CA GLY A 136 8.43 -29.33 4.56
C GLY A 136 8.31 -29.09 6.07
N ASP A 137 7.81 -27.93 6.52
CA ASP A 137 7.56 -27.69 7.94
C ASP A 137 6.44 -28.57 8.49
N PRO A 138 6.49 -28.93 9.79
CA PRO A 138 5.39 -29.58 10.48
C PRO A 138 4.19 -28.64 10.62
N LEU A 139 2.99 -29.21 10.50
CA LEU A 139 1.71 -28.50 10.45
C LEU A 139 1.46 -27.55 11.65
N THR A 140 1.22 -26.26 11.44
CA THR A 140 0.85 -25.32 12.54
C THR A 140 1.81 -25.33 13.75
N GLY A 141 3.08 -25.73 13.55
CA GLY A 141 4.05 -25.92 14.64
C GLY A 141 3.94 -27.27 15.37
N ASN A 142 3.00 -28.13 15.01
CA ASN A 142 2.86 -29.51 15.49
C ASN A 142 3.01 -30.52 14.35
N ARG A 143 3.78 -31.56 14.58
CA ARG A 143 4.08 -32.57 13.57
C ARG A 143 2.94 -33.58 13.36
N GLU A 144 1.99 -33.59 14.28
CA GLU A 144 0.90 -34.56 14.32
C GLU A 144 -0.46 -33.87 14.26
N VAL A 145 -1.36 -34.44 13.46
CA VAL A 145 -2.75 -34.00 13.28
C VAL A 145 -3.65 -35.18 13.58
N TYR A 146 -4.73 -34.95 14.33
CA TYR A 146 -5.69 -36.00 14.59
C TYR A 146 -6.65 -36.15 13.42
N ASP A 147 -6.55 -37.26 12.69
CA ASP A 147 -7.51 -37.61 11.65
C ASP A 147 -8.76 -38.18 12.31
N THR A 148 -9.85 -37.40 12.32
CA THR A 148 -11.11 -37.78 12.99
C THR A 148 -11.80 -38.96 12.31
N GLU A 149 -11.51 -39.22 11.03
CA GLU A 149 -12.08 -40.34 10.27
C GLU A 149 -11.30 -41.63 10.54
N ALA A 150 -9.97 -41.55 10.64
CA ALA A 150 -9.13 -42.69 11.01
C ALA A 150 -9.09 -42.96 12.53
N GLY A 151 -9.41 -41.95 13.35
CA GLY A 151 -9.33 -42.03 14.81
C GLY A 151 -7.91 -42.05 15.36
N GLU A 152 -6.93 -41.52 14.61
CA GLU A 152 -5.50 -41.62 14.92
C GLU A 152 -4.75 -40.31 14.65
N TRP A 153 -3.58 -40.17 15.29
CA TRP A 153 -2.64 -39.07 15.02
C TRP A 153 -1.74 -39.43 13.83
N VAL A 154 -1.70 -38.55 12.83
CA VAL A 154 -0.94 -38.74 11.59
C VAL A 154 0.06 -37.60 11.38
N HIS A 155 1.15 -37.90 10.67
CA HIS A 155 2.16 -36.91 10.34
C HIS A 155 1.70 -36.05 9.17
N ALA A 156 1.67 -34.73 9.38
CA ALA A 156 1.30 -33.80 8.33
C ALA A 156 2.42 -32.80 8.05
N THR A 157 2.57 -32.48 6.76
CA THR A 157 3.61 -31.58 6.27
C THR A 157 3.02 -30.55 5.33
N VAL A 158 3.56 -29.33 5.39
CA VAL A 158 3.30 -28.30 4.40
C VAL A 158 3.91 -28.72 3.07
N THR A 159 3.10 -28.77 2.01
CA THR A 159 3.54 -29.18 0.66
C THR A 159 3.57 -28.03 -0.33
N ALA A 160 2.76 -26.98 -0.13
CA ALA A 160 2.83 -25.76 -0.91
C ALA A 160 2.48 -24.54 -0.07
N VAL A 161 3.09 -23.41 -0.40
CA VAL A 161 2.79 -22.11 0.19
C VAL A 161 2.78 -21.09 -0.94
N GLU A 162 1.62 -20.51 -1.18
CA GLU A 162 1.41 -19.60 -2.30
C GLU A 162 0.86 -18.27 -1.79
N LYS A 163 1.54 -17.17 -2.11
CA LYS A 163 1.04 -15.84 -1.77
C LYS A 163 -0.08 -15.47 -2.74
N THR A 164 -1.32 -15.46 -2.27
CA THR A 164 -2.50 -15.22 -3.11
C THR A 164 -2.93 -13.77 -3.14
N LYS A 165 -2.57 -13.00 -2.10
CA LYS A 165 -2.96 -11.60 -1.97
C LYS A 165 -1.91 -10.81 -1.19
N SER A 166 -1.81 -9.52 -1.52
CA SER A 166 -0.99 -8.53 -0.81
C SER A 166 -1.76 -7.22 -0.83
N GLU A 167 -2.15 -6.73 0.33
CA GLU A 167 -2.92 -5.48 0.45
C GLU A 167 -2.21 -4.55 1.43
N GLY A 168 -2.16 -3.25 1.14
CA GLY A 168 -1.45 -2.34 2.02
C GLY A 168 -1.39 -0.92 1.48
N GLY A 169 -0.34 -0.20 1.85
CA GLY A 169 -0.11 1.12 1.32
C GLY A 169 0.89 1.92 2.14
N LEU A 170 1.31 3.03 1.54
CA LEU A 170 2.02 4.07 2.24
C LEU A 170 0.99 4.95 2.97
N PHE A 171 1.32 5.34 4.18
CA PHE A 171 0.51 6.23 5.01
C PHE A 171 1.35 7.41 5.44
N VAL A 172 0.72 8.57 5.47
CA VAL A 172 1.29 9.79 6.05
C VAL A 172 0.71 10.01 7.44
N ASN A 173 1.57 10.39 8.38
CA ASN A 173 1.22 10.57 9.78
C ASN A 173 1.57 11.98 10.24
N PHE A 174 0.66 12.59 11.00
CA PHE A 174 0.89 13.87 11.67
C PHE A 174 -0.02 14.00 12.90
N ASN A 175 0.56 14.38 14.04
CA ASN A 175 -0.17 14.67 15.29
C ASN A 175 -1.18 13.57 15.70
N GLY A 176 -0.79 12.30 15.57
CA GLY A 176 -1.64 11.14 15.88
C GLY A 176 -2.65 10.77 14.79
N THR A 177 -2.82 11.58 13.76
CA THR A 177 -3.66 11.26 12.59
C THR A 177 -2.85 10.52 11.54
N ARG A 178 -3.45 9.47 10.98
CA ARG A 178 -2.86 8.60 9.96
C ARG A 178 -3.79 8.51 8.75
N ILE A 179 -3.25 8.74 7.56
CA ILE A 179 -4.04 8.80 6.32
C ILE A 179 -3.32 8.00 5.22
N ALA A 180 -4.06 7.16 4.50
CA ALA A 180 -3.54 6.39 3.38
C ALA A 180 -3.22 7.31 2.19
N MET A 181 -2.06 7.10 1.57
CA MET A 181 -1.62 7.85 0.40
C MET A 181 -2.19 7.21 -0.87
N PRO A 182 -2.71 8.01 -1.82
CA PRO A 182 -3.29 7.49 -3.05
C PRO A 182 -2.25 6.73 -3.89
N ASN A 183 -2.72 5.76 -4.67
CA ASN A 183 -1.89 5.00 -5.64
C ASN A 183 -0.68 4.28 -5.03
N THR A 184 -0.70 4.01 -3.72
CA THR A 184 0.15 3.02 -3.08
C THR A 184 -0.69 1.78 -2.80
N PRO A 185 -0.14 0.55 -2.93
CA PRO A 185 -0.95 -0.62 -3.29
C PRO A 185 -1.98 -1.04 -2.24
N VAL A 186 -3.22 -0.55 -2.38
CA VAL A 186 -4.47 -1.22 -1.97
C VAL A 186 -5.01 -1.99 -3.19
N ASN A 187 -4.29 -3.01 -3.66
CA ASN A 187 -4.86 -4.01 -4.55
C ASN A 187 -4.11 -5.34 -4.39
N PRO A 188 -4.83 -6.48 -4.27
CA PRO A 188 -4.21 -7.79 -4.17
C PRO A 188 -3.29 -8.02 -5.38
N ILE A 189 -1.99 -8.17 -5.14
CA ILE A 189 -1.14 -8.85 -6.11
C ILE A 189 -1.56 -10.33 -6.05
N VAL A 190 -2.39 -10.75 -7.01
CA VAL A 190 -2.60 -12.18 -7.30
C VAL A 190 -1.34 -12.63 -8.03
N ILE A 191 -0.45 -13.32 -7.33
CA ILE A 191 0.68 -13.98 -7.98
C ILE A 191 0.10 -15.24 -8.62
N GLN A 192 0.05 -15.27 -9.95
CA GLN A 192 -0.29 -16.47 -10.73
C GLN A 192 0.87 -17.45 -10.75
#